data_AF-A0A2D5YSQ4-F1
#
_entry.id   AF-A0A2D5YSQ4-F1
#
_cell.length_a   1.000
_cell.length_b   1.000
_cell.length_c   1.000
_cell.angle_alpha   90.00
_cell.angle_beta   90.00
_cell.angle_gamma   90.00
#
_symmetry.space_group_name_H-M   'P 1'
#
loop_
_entity.id
_entity.type
_entity.pdbx_description
1 polymer ?
#
loop_
_entity_poly.entity_id
_entity_poly.type
_entity_poly.pdbx_seq_one_letter_code
_entity_poly.pdbx_strand_id
1 'polypeptide(L)' 'MIELDSERLKLRVCVDRSVEEVYANGRQCLTQRIYPARDVSVGVRLFAHGGEAPARSVRGGSWR' A
#
# COMPACT_ATOMS: atom_id res chain seq x y z
N MET A 1 9.75 11.78 0.09
CA MET A 1 8.55 12.63 0.09
C MET A 1 7.78 12.28 -1.17
N ILE A 2 6.54 11.82 -1.08
CA ILE A 2 5.75 11.50 -2.27
C ILE A 2 5.22 12.81 -2.85
N GLU A 3 5.70 13.22 -4.02
CA GLU A 3 5.05 14.30 -4.76
C GLU A 3 3.60 13.90 -5.11
N LEU A 4 2.66 14.67 -4.61
CA LEU A 4 1.25 14.56 -4.94
C LEU A 4 0.93 15.67 -5.94
N ASP A 5 1.08 15.37 -7.23
CA ASP A 5 0.33 16.13 -8.24
C ASP A 5 -1.17 15.97 -7.90
N SER A 6 -2.01 16.98 -8.18
CA SER A 6 -3.47 16.95 -7.91
C SER A 6 -4.26 15.85 -8.65
N GLU A 7 -3.56 14.86 -9.20
CA GLU A 7 -4.08 13.65 -9.80
C GLU A 7 -4.49 12.59 -8.77
N ARG A 8 -5.17 11.55 -9.25
CA ARG A 8 -5.59 10.44 -8.41
C ARG A 8 -4.40 9.56 -8.03
N LEU A 9 -4.17 9.40 -6.73
CA LEU A 9 -3.20 8.46 -6.20
C LEU A 9 -3.58 7.00 -6.51
N LYS A 10 -2.73 6.32 -7.26
CA LYS A 10 -2.76 4.88 -7.54
C LYS A 10 -1.63 4.22 -6.75
N LEU A 11 -2.00 3.37 -5.81
CA LEU A 11 -1.06 2.59 -5.01
C LEU A 11 -1.03 1.14 -5.51
N ARG A 12 0.18 0.60 -5.72
CA ARG A 12 0.43 -0.84 -5.79
C ARG A 12 1.30 -1.20 -4.58
N VAL A 13 0.78 -2.07 -3.73
CA VAL A 13 1.49 -2.58 -2.55
C VAL A 13 1.82 -4.04 -2.80
N CYS A 14 3.09 -4.39 -2.69
CA CYS A 14 3.59 -5.76 -2.81
C CYS A 14 4.19 -6.18 -1.46
N VAL A 15 3.83 -7.37 -0.99
CA VAL A 15 4.38 -7.95 0.24
C VAL A 15 4.99 -9.30 -0.11
N ASP A 16 6.30 -9.42 0.02
CA ASP A 16 7.05 -10.67 -0.15
C ASP A 16 7.75 -11.04 1.16
N ARG A 17 7.15 -11.97 1.91
CA ARG A 17 7.56 -12.35 3.26
C ARG A 17 7.68 -11.12 4.16
N SER A 18 8.91 -10.68 4.45
CA SER A 18 9.20 -9.53 5.29
C SER A 18 9.39 -8.23 4.52
N VAL A 19 9.39 -8.25 3.19
CA VAL A 19 9.64 -7.08 2.35
C VAL A 19 8.31 -6.47 1.95
N GLU A 20 8.16 -5.16 2.17
CA GLU A 20 7.06 -4.36 1.66
C GLU A 20 7.60 -3.39 0.60
N GLU A 21 6.90 -3.30 -0.53
CA GLU A 21 7.14 -2.30 -1.56
C GLU A 21 5.85 -1.59 -1.92
N VAL A 22 5.87 -0.25 -1.85
CA VAL A 22 4.74 0.61 -2.17
C VAL A 22 5.10 1.50 -3.35
N TYR A 23 4.38 1.34 -4.44
CA TYR A 23 4.52 2.13 -5.66
C TYR A 23 3.39 3.15 -5.77
N ALA A 24 3.73 4.43 -5.86
CA ALA A 24 2.80 5.52 -6.05
C ALA A 24 2.87 6.04 -7.50
N ASN A 25 1.73 5.99 -8.19
CA ASN A 25 1.54 6.46 -9.58
C ASN A 25 2.56 5.88 -10.58
N GLY A 26 3.22 4.77 -10.26
CA GLY A 26 4.30 4.19 -11.08
C GLY A 26 5.57 5.03 -11.18
N ARG A 27 5.68 6.11 -10.39
CA ARG A 27 6.79 7.08 -10.42
C ARG A 27 7.69 6.99 -9.21
N GLN A 28 7.12 6.65 -8.06
CA GLN A 28 7.82 6.66 -6.78
C GLN A 28 7.64 5.30 -6.10
N CYS A 29 8.69 4.83 -5.44
CA CYS A 29 8.69 3.58 -4.69
C CYS A 29 9.22 3.82 -3.28
N LEU A 30 8.56 3.24 -2.30
CA LEU A 30 9.04 3.08 -0.93
C LEU A 30 9.20 1.60 -0.64
N THR A 31 10.40 1.19 -0.24
CA THR A 31 10.70 -0.20 0.14
C THR A 31 11.10 -0.24 1.61
N GLN A 32 10.46 -1.12 2.37
CA GLN A 32 10.75 -1.33 3.79
C GLN A 32 10.70 -2.81 4.15
N ARG A 33 11.13 -3.14 5.37
CA ARG A 33 10.97 -4.48 5.93
C ARG A 33 10.06 -4.43 7.15
N ILE A 34 9.15 -5.39 7.23
CA ILE A 34 8.22 -5.56 8.35
C ILE A 34 8.33 -7.00 8.85
N TYR A 35 8.46 -7.15 10.17
CA TYR A 35 8.49 -8.43 10.86
C TYR A 35 7.29 -8.51 11.80
N PRO A 36 6.16 -9.10 11.37
CA PRO A 36 4.98 -9.17 12.20
C PRO A 36 5.24 -10.03 13.44
N ALA A 37 4.79 -9.56 14.61
CA ALA A 37 4.94 -10.30 15.86
C ALA A 37 3.99 -11.51 15.98
N ARG A 38 3.01 -11.63 15.08
CA ARG A 38 1.98 -12.67 15.10
C ARG A 38 1.76 -13.21 13.69
N ASP A 39 1.60 -14.53 13.59
CA ASP A 39 1.37 -15.21 12.31
C ASP A 39 0.03 -14.83 11.66
N VAL A 40 -0.95 -14.38 12.46
CA VAL A 40 -2.27 -13.94 11.98
C VAL A 40 -2.28 -12.53 11.36
N SER A 41 -1.14 -11.83 11.32
CA SER A 41 -1.02 -10.47 10.76
C SER A 41 -1.01 -10.45 9.22
N VAL A 42 -2.03 -11.05 8.60
CA VAL A 42 -2.19 -11.19 7.14
C VAL A 42 -3.33 -10.36 6.57
N GLY A 43 -4.05 -9.61 7.41
CA GLY A 43 -5.20 -8.81 7.02
C GLY A 43 -4.83 -7.47 6.38
N VAL A 44 -5.67 -6.99 5.47
CA VAL A 44 -5.55 -5.66 4.82
C VAL A 44 -6.76 -4.82 5.15
N ARG A 45 -6.56 -3.54 5.49
CA ARG A 45 -7.63 -2.56 5.70
C ARG A 45 -7.26 -1.21 5.09
N LEU A 46 -8.26 -0.50 4.59
CA LEU A 46 -8.15 0.92 4.26
C LEU A 46 -8.53 1.75 5.49
N PHE A 47 -7.82 2.85 5.70
CA PHE A 47 -8.08 3.80 6.77
C PHE A 47 -7.73 5.22 6.31
N ALA A 48 -8.37 6.21 6.94
CA ALA A 48 -8.09 7.62 6.74
C ALA A 48 -8.11 8.31 8.10
N HIS A 49 -7.24 9.30 8.29
CA HIS A 49 -7.15 10.10 9.50
C HIS A 49 -7.21 11.58 9.13
N GLY A 50 -7.95 12.38 9.90
CA GLY A 50 -8.03 13.83 9.70
C GLY A 50 -8.87 14.29 8.51
N GLY A 51 -9.63 13.38 7.87
CA GLY A 51 -10.51 13.72 6.75
C GLY A 51 -10.98 12.47 5.99
N GLU A 52 -11.63 12.72 4.85
CA GLU A 52 -12.11 11.67 3.95
C GLU A 52 -11.10 11.38 2.84
N ALA A 53 -10.93 10.10 2.52
CA ALA A 53 -10.14 9.64 1.39
C ALA A 53 -10.95 8.64 0.55
N PRO A 54 -11.73 9.11 -0.45
CA PRO A 54 -12.60 8.24 -1.23
C PRO A 54 -11.80 7.20 -2.05
N ALA A 55 -12.00 5.92 -1.73
CA ALA A 55 -11.39 4.82 -2.47
C ALA A 55 -12.30 4.42 -3.65
N ARG A 56 -11.78 4.52 -4.89
CA ARG A 56 -12.56 4.16 -6.08
C ARG A 56 -12.62 2.65 -6.32
N SER A 57 -11.53 1.93 -6.06
CA SER A 57 -11.46 0.49 -6.26
C SER A 57 -10.31 -0.09 -5.47
N VAL A 58 -10.51 -1.29 -4.94
CA VAL A 58 -9.46 -2.11 -4.33
C VAL A 58 -9.46 -3.46 -5.03
N ARG A 59 -8.28 -3.95 -5.42
CA ARG A 59 -8.12 -5.28 -5.98
C ARG A 59 -6.95 -5.96 -5.27
N GLY A 60 -7.15 -7.22 -4.90
CA GLY A 60 -6.12 -8.10 -4.39
C GLY A 60 -5.83 -9.21 -5.39
N GLY A 61 -4.63 -9.75 -5.32
CA GLY A 61 -4.21 -10.90 -6.12
C GLY A 61 -3.09 -11.64 -5.41
N SER A 62 -2.92 -12.90 -5.76
CA SER A 62 -1.74 -13.68 -5.39
C SER A 62 -0.78 -13.68 -6.58
N TRP A 63 0.51 -13.52 -6.31
CA TRP A 63 1.54 -13.75 -7.31
C TRP A 63 1.66 -15.28 -7.49
N ARG A 64 1.02 -15.80 -8.53
CA ARG A 64 1.25 -17.14 -9.07
C ARG A 64 1.85 -17.00 -10.45
#